data_AF-A0AAJ0C050-F1
#
_entry.id   AF-A0AAJ0C050-F1
#
_cell.length_a   1.000
_cell.length_b   1.000
_cell.length_c   1.000
_cell.angle_alpha   90.00
_cell.angle_beta   90.00
_cell.angle_gamma   90.00
#
_symmetry.space_group_name_H-M   'P 1'
#
loop_
_entity.id
_entity.type
_entity.pdbx_description
1 polymer ?
#
loop_
_entity_poly.entity_id
_entity_poly.type
_entity_poly.pdbx_seq_one_letter_code
_entity_poly.pdbx_strand_id
1 'polypeptide(L)'
;MDAGIGAYDSVQTASDTMPAATTADLARFNPHRDLLPTQDRVLRDLIYIKHVLGDLIPTTLPEDDYQLYSDLLRSLEARTDISWRVYEETNIGKTIMAAANRRGPIANEPFFIGDRIKALHKHWHALELTSDRPERWESASDTMFLNPIIQGRALGGGGKHLDAAQQTSMSDSASGHFKLTLSPEQEVEATSIYTKWRRKRDHRVSYLKLHPPQPVAWVPVSRSDVGARNAWGTLFDDGTVSAGRRVSYSRLVGNKEWKPIFSSMDWAYVPHDWAAPGEQAPTDEDLKKDIEALIAEGDKKAERNTKQVLYQQELKAQLRQQEEKREL
;
A
#
# COMPACT_ATOMS: atom_id res chain seq x y z
N MET A 1 31.54 -62.04 19.81
CA MET A 1 30.72 -60.82 19.76
C MET A 1 31.63 -59.68 20.13
N ASP A 2 32.22 -59.04 19.12
CA ASP A 2 32.95 -57.77 19.26
C ASP A 2 32.80 -57.08 17.90
N ALA A 3 31.88 -56.11 17.85
CA ALA A 3 31.59 -55.34 16.66
C ALA A 3 32.34 -54.01 16.77
N GLY A 4 33.21 -53.77 15.79
CA GLY A 4 34.04 -52.58 15.68
C GLY A 4 33.22 -51.29 15.61
N ILE A 5 33.65 -50.32 16.40
CA ILE A 5 33.16 -48.94 16.39
C ILE A 5 33.75 -48.27 15.14
N GLY A 6 32.93 -48.15 14.10
CA GLY A 6 33.23 -47.36 12.92
C GLY A 6 33.23 -45.87 13.25
N ALA A 7 34.33 -45.20 12.96
CA ALA A 7 34.49 -43.77 13.05
C ALA A 7 33.43 -43.06 12.18
N TYR A 8 32.61 -42.22 12.81
CA TYR A 8 31.84 -41.20 12.09
C TYR A 8 32.83 -40.11 11.68
N ASP A 9 33.24 -40.15 10.41
CA ASP A 9 33.86 -39.02 9.72
C ASP A 9 32.85 -37.87 9.73
N SER A 10 33.02 -36.94 10.67
CA SER A 10 32.33 -35.67 10.66
C SER A 10 32.90 -34.85 9.50
N VAL A 11 32.24 -34.92 8.35
CA VAL A 11 32.44 -33.96 7.26
C VAL A 11 32.22 -32.58 7.85
N GLN A 12 33.32 -31.88 8.13
CA GLN A 12 33.37 -30.45 8.33
C GLN A 12 32.87 -29.81 7.03
N THR A 13 31.56 -29.59 6.93
CA THR A 13 31.02 -28.65 5.96
C THR A 13 31.66 -27.32 6.29
N ALA A 14 32.60 -26.91 5.44
CA ALA A 14 33.15 -25.58 5.46
C ALA A 14 31.99 -24.61 5.63
N SER A 15 32.03 -23.85 6.72
CA SER A 15 31.23 -22.66 6.91
C SER A 15 31.58 -21.73 5.74
N ASP A 16 30.85 -21.88 4.63
CA ASP A 16 30.77 -20.90 3.54
C ASP A 16 30.11 -19.66 4.13
N THR A 17 30.91 -18.88 4.85
CA THR A 17 30.62 -17.50 5.22
C THR A 17 30.66 -16.70 3.93
N MET A 18 29.57 -16.78 3.18
CA MET A 18 29.35 -16.01 1.97
C MET A 18 29.33 -14.51 2.33
N PRO A 19 29.92 -13.64 1.49
CA PRO A 19 29.93 -12.21 1.77
C PRO A 19 28.49 -11.67 1.78
N ALA A 20 28.14 -10.98 2.87
CA ALA A 20 26.90 -10.21 2.93
C ALA A 20 26.91 -9.11 1.85
N ALA A 21 25.73 -8.75 1.33
CA ALA A 21 25.62 -7.62 0.40
C ALA A 21 26.22 -6.36 1.03
N THR A 22 26.98 -5.59 0.26
CA THR A 22 27.55 -4.36 0.78
C THR A 22 26.47 -3.28 0.91
N THR A 23 26.71 -2.29 1.77
CA THR A 23 25.82 -1.12 1.88
C THR A 23 25.63 -0.41 0.55
N ALA A 24 26.68 -0.36 -0.29
CA ALA A 24 26.60 0.24 -1.62
C ALA A 24 25.70 -0.55 -2.57
N ASP A 25 25.69 -1.88 -2.46
CA ASP A 25 24.83 -2.75 -3.26
C ASP A 25 23.36 -2.58 -2.86
N LEU A 26 23.07 -2.52 -1.55
CA LEU A 26 21.71 -2.32 -1.04
C LEU A 26 21.19 -0.90 -1.32
N ALA A 27 22.05 0.11 -1.31
CA ALA A 27 21.67 1.50 -1.60
C ALA A 27 21.08 1.66 -3.02
N ARG A 28 21.52 0.86 -4.00
CA ARG A 28 21.01 0.89 -5.38
C ARG A 28 19.54 0.51 -5.50
N PHE A 29 19.05 -0.34 -4.60
CA PHE A 29 17.68 -0.85 -4.60
C PHE A 29 16.88 -0.34 -3.40
N ASN A 30 17.38 0.69 -2.70
CA ASN A 30 16.73 1.20 -1.50
C ASN A 30 15.38 1.85 -1.87
N PRO A 31 14.25 1.30 -1.39
CA PRO A 31 12.93 1.88 -1.68
C PRO A 31 12.69 3.19 -0.90
N HIS A 32 13.52 3.51 0.09
CA HIS A 32 13.38 4.70 0.93
C HIS A 32 14.20 5.86 0.37
N ARG A 33 13.55 6.69 -0.43
CA ARG A 33 14.13 7.86 -1.11
C ARG A 33 13.41 9.13 -0.69
N ASP A 34 13.99 10.30 -0.94
CA ASP A 34 13.31 11.56 -0.71
C ASP A 34 12.12 11.71 -1.66
N LEU A 35 11.02 12.29 -1.17
CA LEU A 35 9.85 12.58 -2.00
C LEU A 35 10.06 13.92 -2.71
N LEU A 36 9.60 14.00 -3.95
CA LEU A 36 9.67 15.24 -4.70
C LEU A 36 8.68 16.27 -4.11
N PRO A 37 9.10 17.52 -3.85
CA PRO A 37 8.21 18.56 -3.31
C PRO A 37 6.97 18.81 -4.19
N THR A 38 7.05 18.53 -5.49
CA THR A 38 5.93 18.64 -6.43
C THR A 38 4.80 17.65 -6.13
N GLN A 39 5.06 16.59 -5.37
CA GLN A 39 4.09 15.55 -5.00
C GLN A 39 3.41 15.81 -3.65
N ASP A 40 3.85 16.80 -2.86
CA ASP A 40 3.39 17.02 -1.48
C ASP A 40 1.88 17.23 -1.38
N ARG A 41 1.30 18.01 -2.30
CA ARG A 41 -0.16 18.20 -2.35
C ARG A 41 -0.90 16.88 -2.59
N VAL A 42 -0.42 16.08 -3.55
CA VAL A 42 -1.03 14.78 -3.89
C VAL A 42 -0.93 13.83 -2.70
N LEU A 43 0.24 13.78 -2.06
CA LEU A 43 0.46 12.99 -0.84
C LEU A 43 -0.50 13.38 0.27
N ARG A 44 -0.60 14.68 0.59
CA ARG A 44 -1.52 15.21 1.60
C ARG A 44 -2.95 14.75 1.33
N ASP A 45 -3.43 14.98 0.11
CA ASP A 45 -4.80 14.64 -0.28
C ASP A 45 -5.04 13.12 -0.18
N LEU A 46 -4.11 12.28 -0.66
CA LEU A 46 -4.27 10.82 -0.62
C LEU A 46 -4.14 10.24 0.79
N ILE A 47 -3.32 10.82 1.65
CA ILE A 47 -3.22 10.43 3.07
C ILE A 47 -4.53 10.78 3.79
N TYR A 48 -5.10 11.94 3.49
CA TYR A 48 -6.41 12.32 4.01
C TYR A 48 -7.52 11.39 3.49
N ILE A 49 -7.57 11.15 2.17
CA ILE A 49 -8.54 10.20 1.58
C ILE A 49 -8.40 8.81 2.20
N LYS A 50 -7.16 8.33 2.41
CA LYS A 50 -6.90 7.05 3.07
C LYS A 50 -7.45 7.03 4.50
N HIS A 51 -7.26 8.11 5.25
CA HIS A 51 -7.75 8.26 6.61
C HIS A 51 -9.28 8.17 6.63
N VAL A 52 -9.95 9.01 5.84
CA VAL A 52 -11.41 9.10 5.80
C VAL A 52 -12.07 7.84 5.21
N LEU A 53 -11.56 7.29 4.10
CA LEU A 53 -12.13 6.06 3.52
C LEU A 53 -11.82 4.80 4.33
N GLY A 54 -10.90 4.89 5.30
CA GLY A 54 -10.69 3.82 6.28
C GLY A 54 -11.95 3.51 7.09
N ASP A 55 -12.81 4.51 7.27
CA ASP A 55 -14.05 4.43 8.04
C ASP A 55 -15.15 3.60 7.35
N LEU A 56 -14.96 3.24 6.09
CA LEU A 56 -15.86 2.32 5.38
C LEU A 56 -15.80 0.89 5.93
N ILE A 57 -14.72 0.53 6.63
CA ILE A 57 -14.40 -0.84 7.07
C ILE A 57 -14.77 -1.00 8.56
N PRO A 58 -15.51 -2.06 8.96
CA PRO A 58 -16.05 -3.14 8.12
C PRO A 58 -17.38 -2.78 7.44
N THR A 59 -18.08 -1.75 7.92
CA THR A 59 -19.27 -1.15 7.32
C THR A 59 -19.31 0.34 7.65
N THR A 60 -20.04 1.13 6.86
CA THR A 60 -20.39 2.50 7.23
C THR A 60 -21.47 2.54 8.32
N LEU A 61 -21.53 3.67 9.01
CA LEU A 61 -22.54 4.03 9.99
C LEU A 61 -23.61 4.94 9.35
N PRO A 62 -24.85 5.00 9.90
CA PRO A 62 -25.89 5.88 9.39
C PRO A 62 -25.54 7.37 9.41
N GLU A 63 -24.74 7.80 10.39
CA GLU A 63 -24.32 9.18 10.59
C GLU A 63 -23.12 9.61 9.72
N ASP A 64 -22.54 8.70 8.94
CA ASP A 64 -21.38 9.02 8.11
C ASP A 64 -21.73 9.99 6.97
N ASP A 65 -20.77 10.84 6.61
CA ASP A 65 -20.90 11.76 5.47
C ASP A 65 -20.64 11.02 4.15
N TYR A 66 -21.70 10.39 3.62
CA TYR A 66 -21.62 9.69 2.35
C TYR A 66 -21.33 10.60 1.15
N GLN A 67 -21.65 11.90 1.23
CA GLN A 67 -21.32 12.86 0.18
C GLN A 67 -19.80 13.06 0.13
N LEU A 68 -19.17 13.27 1.29
CA LEU A 68 -17.71 13.33 1.40
C LEU A 68 -17.06 12.05 0.85
N TYR A 69 -17.53 10.85 1.23
CA TYR A 69 -17.01 9.60 0.68
C TYR A 69 -17.12 9.54 -0.85
N SER A 70 -18.25 9.97 -1.40
CA SER A 70 -18.48 10.02 -2.84
C SER A 70 -17.50 10.96 -3.55
N ASP A 71 -17.23 12.13 -2.98
CA ASP A 71 -16.33 13.14 -3.52
C ASP A 71 -14.86 12.72 -3.45
N LEU A 72 -14.46 12.11 -2.33
CA LEU A 72 -13.12 11.53 -2.16
C LEU A 72 -12.88 10.38 -3.15
N LEU A 73 -13.86 9.50 -3.35
CA LEU A 73 -13.79 8.45 -4.37
C LEU A 73 -13.75 9.04 -5.78
N ARG A 74 -14.50 10.10 -6.05
CA ARG A 74 -14.50 10.74 -7.39
C ARG A 74 -13.13 11.34 -7.69
N SER A 75 -12.48 11.91 -6.67
CA SER A 75 -11.09 12.33 -6.75
C SER A 75 -10.17 11.18 -7.17
N LEU A 76 -10.21 10.05 -6.46
CA LEU A 76 -9.37 8.89 -6.81
C LEU A 76 -9.63 8.37 -8.23
N GLU A 77 -10.88 8.37 -8.67
CA GLU A 77 -11.29 7.85 -9.98
C GLU A 77 -10.78 8.70 -11.16
N ALA A 78 -10.69 10.02 -10.98
CA ALA A 78 -10.42 10.97 -12.06
C ALA A 78 -9.00 11.56 -12.02
N ARG A 79 -8.24 11.36 -10.93
CA ARG A 79 -6.89 11.92 -10.77
C ARG A 79 -5.89 11.31 -11.76
N THR A 80 -5.11 12.19 -12.38
CA THR A 80 -4.04 11.87 -13.34
C THR A 80 -2.64 12.15 -12.77
N ASP A 81 -2.56 12.64 -11.54
CA ASP A 81 -1.34 13.13 -10.88
C ASP A 81 -0.80 12.18 -9.79
N ILE A 82 -1.38 10.98 -9.66
CA ILE A 82 -0.92 9.96 -8.72
C ILE A 82 0.25 9.20 -9.35
N SER A 83 1.49 9.53 -8.97
CA SER A 83 2.66 8.75 -9.37
C SER A 83 2.68 7.38 -8.69
N TRP A 84 3.39 6.41 -9.26
CA TRP A 84 3.60 5.10 -8.63
C TRP A 84 4.24 5.25 -7.25
N ARG A 85 5.20 6.17 -7.10
CA ARG A 85 5.81 6.50 -5.80
C ARG A 85 4.75 6.91 -4.79
N VAL A 86 3.89 7.86 -5.13
CA VAL A 86 2.85 8.38 -4.23
C VAL A 86 1.83 7.28 -3.89
N TYR A 87 1.41 6.49 -4.88
CA TYR A 87 0.50 5.37 -4.67
C TYR A 87 1.03 4.36 -3.65
N GLU A 88 2.31 4.00 -3.78
CA GLU A 88 2.97 3.02 -2.92
C GLU A 88 3.31 3.56 -1.53
N GLU A 89 3.73 4.82 -1.44
CA GLU A 89 4.10 5.50 -0.21
C GLU A 89 2.86 5.70 0.68
N THR A 90 1.73 6.10 0.09
CA THR A 90 0.47 6.29 0.83
C THR A 90 -0.19 4.95 1.20
N ASN A 91 0.07 3.88 0.43
CA ASN A 91 -0.63 2.59 0.52
C ASN A 91 -2.16 2.73 0.39
N ILE A 92 -2.65 3.74 -0.33
CA ILE A 92 -4.09 3.95 -0.55
C ILE A 92 -4.77 2.73 -1.20
N GLY A 93 -4.05 2.03 -2.09
CA GLY A 93 -4.53 0.80 -2.73
C GLY A 93 -4.95 -0.28 -1.73
N LYS A 94 -4.27 -0.41 -0.58
CA LYS A 94 -4.64 -1.38 0.47
C LYS A 94 -5.94 -1.01 1.16
N THR A 95 -6.18 0.29 1.40
CA THR A 95 -7.44 0.77 1.97
C THR A 95 -8.60 0.51 1.02
N ILE A 96 -8.42 0.81 -0.28
CA ILE A 96 -9.43 0.54 -1.31
C ILE A 96 -9.68 -0.96 -1.46
N MET A 97 -8.64 -1.80 -1.47
CA MET A 97 -8.77 -3.26 -1.45
C MET A 97 -9.55 -3.75 -0.23
N ALA A 98 -9.23 -3.25 0.97
CA ALA A 98 -9.92 -3.68 2.20
C ALA A 98 -11.40 -3.25 2.19
N ALA A 99 -11.69 -2.04 1.70
CA ALA A 99 -13.06 -1.55 1.52
C ALA A 99 -13.84 -2.32 0.44
N ALA A 100 -13.17 -2.75 -0.64
CA ALA A 100 -13.78 -3.59 -1.69
C ALA A 100 -14.14 -5.00 -1.19
N ASN A 101 -13.36 -5.51 -0.24
CA ASN A 101 -13.48 -6.86 0.30
C ASN A 101 -14.16 -6.92 1.68
N ARG A 102 -14.97 -5.91 2.01
CA ARG A 102 -15.78 -5.88 3.24
C ARG A 102 -16.65 -7.13 3.32
N ARG A 103 -16.69 -7.74 4.51
CA ARG A 103 -17.44 -8.97 4.78
C ARG A 103 -18.66 -8.64 5.65
N GLY A 104 -19.71 -9.45 5.48
CA GLY A 104 -20.95 -9.33 6.24
C GLY A 104 -21.97 -8.41 5.57
N PRO A 105 -23.11 -8.13 6.25
CA PRO A 105 -24.07 -7.17 5.79
C PRO A 105 -23.44 -5.78 5.64
N ILE A 106 -23.65 -5.15 4.50
CA ILE A 106 -23.23 -3.78 4.21
C ILE A 106 -24.47 -2.89 4.30
N ALA A 107 -24.31 -1.70 4.88
CA ALA A 107 -25.36 -0.68 4.89
C ALA A 107 -25.84 -0.37 3.47
N ASN A 108 -27.06 0.16 3.35
CA ASN A 108 -27.55 0.68 2.07
C ASN A 108 -26.87 2.04 1.78
N GLU A 109 -25.68 1.99 1.20
CA GLU A 109 -24.85 3.16 0.91
C GLU A 109 -25.35 3.89 -0.35
N PRO A 110 -25.60 5.21 -0.29
CA PRO A 110 -25.92 6.00 -1.48
C PRO A 110 -24.70 6.13 -2.42
N PHE A 111 -24.92 6.76 -3.58
CA PHE A 111 -23.87 7.07 -4.58
C PHE A 111 -23.09 5.86 -5.13
N PHE A 112 -23.63 4.65 -4.97
CA PHE A 112 -23.01 3.40 -5.42
C PHE A 112 -21.58 3.21 -4.88
N ILE A 113 -21.31 3.64 -3.65
CA ILE A 113 -19.97 3.64 -3.02
C ILE A 113 -19.32 2.25 -3.11
N GLY A 114 -20.05 1.20 -2.72
CA GLY A 114 -19.55 -0.18 -2.79
C GLY A 114 -19.13 -0.62 -4.20
N ASP A 115 -19.90 -0.29 -5.23
CA ASP A 115 -19.59 -0.67 -6.61
C ASP A 115 -18.41 0.12 -7.18
N ARG A 116 -18.34 1.42 -6.87
CA ARG A 116 -17.24 2.31 -7.24
C ARG A 116 -15.91 1.85 -6.64
N ILE A 117 -15.91 1.48 -5.37
CA ILE A 117 -14.72 0.94 -4.68
C ILE A 117 -14.25 -0.36 -5.31
N LYS A 118 -15.17 -1.29 -5.63
CA LYS A 118 -14.82 -2.54 -6.31
C LYS A 118 -14.23 -2.29 -7.71
N ALA A 119 -14.82 -1.35 -8.46
CA ALA A 119 -14.32 -0.96 -9.77
C ALA A 119 -12.92 -0.34 -9.67
N LEU A 120 -12.71 0.58 -8.74
CA LEU A 120 -11.42 1.22 -8.48
C LEU A 120 -10.36 0.20 -8.05
N HIS A 121 -10.69 -0.70 -7.13
CA HIS A 121 -9.82 -1.78 -6.71
C HIS A 121 -9.40 -2.67 -7.89
N LYS A 122 -10.37 -3.12 -8.71
CA LYS A 122 -10.09 -3.95 -9.88
C LYS A 122 -9.19 -3.23 -10.87
N HIS A 123 -9.43 -1.94 -11.10
CA HIS A 123 -8.63 -1.11 -12.01
C HIS A 123 -7.19 -0.98 -11.53
N TRP A 124 -6.97 -0.55 -10.29
CA TRP A 124 -5.62 -0.43 -9.74
C TRP A 124 -4.90 -1.76 -9.64
N HIS A 125 -5.59 -2.84 -9.29
CA HIS A 125 -4.99 -4.18 -9.31
C HIS A 125 -4.54 -4.58 -10.73
N ALA A 126 -5.34 -4.29 -11.75
CA ALA A 126 -4.94 -4.53 -13.14
C ALA A 126 -3.69 -3.71 -13.52
N LEU A 127 -3.59 -2.45 -13.09
CA LEU A 127 -2.39 -1.63 -13.27
C LEU A 127 -1.16 -2.21 -12.54
N GLU A 128 -1.31 -2.73 -11.33
CA GLU A 128 -0.20 -3.36 -10.60
C GLU A 128 0.33 -4.62 -11.30
N LEU A 129 -0.50 -5.27 -12.10
CA LEU A 129 -0.15 -6.46 -12.86
C LEU A 129 0.51 -6.15 -14.20
N THR A 130 0.62 -4.90 -14.64
CA THR A 130 1.28 -4.59 -15.90
C THR A 130 2.81 -4.72 -15.77
N SER A 131 3.48 -5.04 -16.89
CA SER A 131 4.93 -5.24 -16.94
C SER A 131 5.73 -3.94 -16.99
N ASP A 132 5.07 -2.82 -17.31
CA ASP A 132 5.63 -1.48 -17.41
C ASP A 132 5.61 -0.72 -16.08
N ARG A 133 5.05 -1.30 -15.02
CA ARG A 133 5.08 -0.71 -13.68
C ARG A 133 6.54 -0.53 -13.21
N PRO A 134 6.97 0.70 -12.88
CA PRO A 134 8.29 0.92 -12.31
C PRO A 134 8.37 0.40 -10.88
N GLU A 135 9.57 0.00 -10.48
CA GLU A 135 9.83 -0.44 -9.11
C GLU A 135 10.08 0.75 -8.17
N ARG A 136 9.86 0.54 -6.86
CA ARG A 136 9.94 1.58 -5.81
C ARG A 136 11.25 2.37 -5.78
N TRP A 137 12.36 1.72 -6.16
CA TRP A 137 13.69 2.31 -6.15
C TRP A 137 14.00 3.05 -7.47
N GLU A 138 13.24 2.84 -8.53
CA GLU A 138 13.47 3.44 -9.84
C GLU A 138 13.00 4.90 -9.89
N SER A 139 13.74 5.77 -10.57
CA SER A 139 13.34 7.17 -10.77
C SER A 139 12.05 7.30 -11.59
N ALA A 140 11.76 6.33 -12.45
CA ALA A 140 10.51 6.26 -13.21
C ALA A 140 9.28 6.17 -12.29
N SER A 141 9.41 5.65 -11.07
CA SER A 141 8.29 5.63 -10.10
C SER A 141 7.81 7.03 -9.71
N ASP A 142 8.68 8.05 -9.82
CA ASP A 142 8.37 9.43 -9.48
C ASP A 142 7.65 10.17 -10.62
N THR A 143 7.82 9.71 -11.86
CA THR A 143 7.39 10.41 -13.09
C THR A 143 6.37 9.63 -13.92
N MET A 144 6.16 8.34 -13.64
CA MET A 144 5.09 7.54 -14.22
C MET A 144 3.85 7.60 -13.33
N PHE A 145 2.73 7.99 -13.93
CA PHE A 145 1.47 8.21 -13.24
C PHE A 145 0.48 7.08 -13.51
N LEU A 146 -0.37 6.81 -12.54
CA LEU A 146 -1.50 5.90 -12.70
C LEU A 146 -2.48 6.46 -13.72
N ASN A 147 -2.97 5.60 -14.60
CA ASN A 147 -4.07 5.96 -15.48
C ASN A 147 -5.37 6.07 -14.68
N PRO A 148 -6.16 7.15 -14.81
CA PRO A 148 -7.45 7.27 -14.15
C PRO A 148 -8.45 6.25 -14.71
N ILE A 149 -9.43 5.86 -13.89
CA ILE A 149 -10.55 5.01 -14.37
C ILE A 149 -11.56 5.86 -15.15
N ILE A 150 -11.77 7.11 -14.74
CA ILE A 150 -12.57 8.09 -15.48
C ILE A 150 -11.63 8.95 -16.28
N GLN A 151 -11.45 8.59 -17.54
CA GLN A 151 -10.79 9.47 -18.49
C GLN A 151 -11.76 10.61 -18.83
N GLY A 152 -11.37 11.85 -18.53
CA GLY A 152 -12.09 13.02 -19.03
C GLY A 152 -12.24 12.86 -20.55
N ARG A 153 -13.47 12.68 -21.03
CA ARG A 153 -13.78 12.31 -22.41
C ARG A 153 -13.07 13.24 -23.39
N ALA A 154 -11.99 12.77 -24.02
CA ALA A 154 -11.56 13.30 -25.30
C ALA A 154 -12.59 12.84 -26.34
N LEU A 155 -13.21 13.80 -27.02
CA LEU A 155 -14.05 13.55 -28.19
C LEU A 155 -13.19 12.90 -29.29
N GLY A 156 -13.24 11.57 -29.42
CA GLY A 156 -12.66 10.89 -30.57
C GLY A 156 -12.49 9.39 -30.37
N GLY A 157 -13.38 8.60 -31.00
CA GLY A 157 -13.07 7.21 -31.37
C GLY A 157 -13.69 6.11 -30.49
N GLY A 158 -14.86 5.64 -30.91
CA GLY A 158 -15.41 4.29 -30.76
C GLY A 158 -14.86 3.35 -29.67
N GLY A 159 -15.58 3.26 -28.56
CA GLY A 159 -15.47 2.15 -27.61
C GLY A 159 -16.82 1.89 -26.95
N LYS A 160 -17.58 0.92 -27.48
CA LYS A 160 -18.79 0.40 -26.86
C LYS A 160 -18.39 -0.42 -25.63
N HIS A 161 -18.56 0.13 -24.42
CA HIS A 161 -19.04 -0.61 -23.25
C HIS A 161 -19.11 0.31 -22.03
N LEU A 162 -20.32 0.78 -21.74
CA LEU A 162 -20.89 1.00 -20.40
C LEU A 162 -22.28 1.57 -20.65
N ASP A 163 -23.29 0.80 -20.28
CA ASP A 163 -24.68 1.05 -20.62
C ASP A 163 -25.14 2.43 -20.12
N ALA A 164 -25.70 3.17 -21.07
CA ALA A 164 -26.27 4.48 -20.91
C ALA A 164 -27.64 4.36 -20.21
N ALA A 165 -27.64 4.22 -18.88
CA ALA A 165 -28.85 4.30 -18.08
C ALA A 165 -28.56 4.67 -16.61
N GLN A 166 -27.81 5.76 -16.38
CA GLN A 166 -27.81 6.54 -15.12
C GLN A 166 -26.91 7.78 -15.26
N GLN A 167 -27.21 8.61 -16.28
CA GLN A 167 -26.78 10.00 -16.32
C GLN A 167 -28.03 10.86 -16.10
N THR A 168 -28.50 10.91 -14.86
CA THR A 168 -29.48 11.91 -14.45
C THR A 168 -29.03 12.51 -13.13
N SER A 169 -28.88 13.84 -13.17
CA SER A 169 -28.50 14.78 -12.11
C SER A 169 -27.09 14.65 -11.51
N MET A 170 -26.09 15.17 -12.23
CA MET A 170 -25.02 16.03 -11.68
C MET A 170 -24.41 16.81 -12.86
N SER A 171 -25.05 17.93 -13.19
CA SER A 171 -24.53 18.95 -14.10
C SER A 171 -23.33 19.66 -13.46
N ASP A 172 -22.29 19.87 -14.26
CA ASP A 172 -21.12 20.77 -14.07
C ASP A 172 -19.73 20.13 -13.92
N SER A 173 -19.46 19.00 -14.57
CA SER A 173 -18.07 18.63 -14.89
C SER A 173 -17.96 17.87 -16.22
N ALA A 174 -18.45 18.50 -17.28
CA ALA A 174 -18.08 18.13 -18.64
C ALA A 174 -16.79 18.89 -19.00
N SER A 175 -15.68 18.16 -19.05
CA SER A 175 -14.30 18.61 -19.28
C SER A 175 -13.56 19.13 -18.03
N GLY A 176 -12.33 18.65 -17.83
CA GLY A 176 -11.41 19.16 -16.83
C GLY A 176 -11.35 18.32 -15.54
N HIS A 177 -10.14 17.89 -15.21
CA HIS A 177 -9.71 17.26 -13.97
C HIS A 177 -10.61 17.52 -12.75
N PHE A 178 -11.18 16.47 -12.15
CA PHE A 178 -11.90 16.61 -10.88
C PHE A 178 -10.92 17.12 -9.81
N LYS A 179 -11.17 18.32 -9.29
CA LYS A 179 -10.38 18.91 -8.21
C LYS A 179 -11.11 18.64 -6.90
N LEU A 180 -10.49 17.85 -6.03
CA LEU A 180 -10.97 17.68 -4.66
C LEU A 180 -11.07 19.06 -3.99
N THR A 181 -12.27 19.39 -3.54
CA THR A 181 -12.56 20.64 -2.83
C THR A 181 -12.94 20.26 -1.41
N LEU A 182 -12.01 20.45 -0.49
CA LEU A 182 -12.20 20.20 0.93
C LEU A 182 -12.76 21.46 1.61
N SER A 183 -13.59 21.27 2.63
CA SER A 183 -14.01 22.37 3.51
C SER A 183 -12.79 22.95 4.26
N PRO A 184 -12.86 24.18 4.78
CA PRO A 184 -11.75 24.75 5.56
C PRO A 184 -11.31 23.87 6.74
N GLU A 185 -12.27 23.22 7.41
CA GLU A 185 -11.99 22.31 8.52
C GLU A 185 -11.27 21.04 8.04
N GLN A 186 -11.72 20.47 6.92
CA GLN A 186 -11.10 19.30 6.28
C GLN A 186 -9.69 19.61 5.74
N GLU A 187 -9.45 20.81 5.22
CA GLU A 187 -8.11 21.25 4.79
C GLU A 187 -7.14 21.34 5.98
N VAL A 188 -7.61 21.86 7.13
CA VAL A 188 -6.81 21.92 8.37
C VAL A 188 -6.50 20.52 8.88
N GLU A 189 -7.51 19.64 8.90
CA GLU A 189 -7.34 18.23 9.29
C GLU A 189 -6.37 17.50 8.36
N ALA A 190 -6.56 17.59 7.04
CA ALA A 190 -5.69 17.00 6.04
C ALA A 190 -4.23 17.46 6.18
N THR A 191 -4.03 18.76 6.44
CA THR A 191 -2.70 19.34 6.65
C THR A 191 -2.07 18.84 7.95
N SER A 192 -2.84 18.74 9.04
CA SER A 192 -2.38 18.20 10.32
C SER A 192 -1.92 16.75 10.19
N ILE A 193 -2.76 15.89 9.59
CA ILE A 193 -2.46 14.47 9.35
C ILE A 193 -1.23 14.34 8.45
N TYR A 194 -1.16 15.11 7.36
CA TYR A 194 -0.01 15.09 6.46
C TYR A 194 1.29 15.53 7.15
N THR A 195 1.25 16.59 7.97
CA THR A 195 2.44 17.09 8.67
C THR A 195 2.97 16.06 9.66
N LYS A 196 2.08 15.44 10.44
CA LYS A 196 2.42 14.34 11.37
C LYS A 196 3.04 13.17 10.59
N TRP A 197 2.40 12.76 9.49
CA TRP A 197 2.88 11.68 8.64
C TRP A 197 4.26 12.00 8.04
N ARG A 198 4.42 13.19 7.46
CA ARG A 198 5.64 13.64 6.77
C ARG A 198 6.82 13.69 7.73
N ARG A 199 6.64 14.26 8.92
CA ARG A 199 7.65 14.30 9.98
C ARG A 199 8.15 12.90 10.35
N LYS A 200 7.22 11.97 10.64
CA LYS A 200 7.57 10.58 10.99
C LYS A 200 8.27 9.87 9.83
N ARG A 201 7.78 10.08 8.62
CA ARG A 201 8.29 9.45 7.40
C ARG A 201 9.71 9.93 7.08
N ASP A 202 9.95 11.24 7.05
CA ASP A 202 11.26 11.80 6.73
C ASP A 202 12.31 11.47 7.79
N HIS A 203 11.94 11.45 9.07
CA HIS A 203 12.80 10.98 10.14
C HIS A 203 13.26 9.52 9.95
N ARG A 204 12.34 8.62 9.56
CA ARG A 204 12.72 7.22 9.27
C ARG A 204 13.56 7.10 8.01
N VAL A 205 13.22 7.85 6.98
CA VAL A 205 13.95 7.84 5.71
C VAL A 205 15.37 8.37 5.88
N SER A 206 15.60 9.35 6.77
CA SER A 206 16.96 9.85 7.06
C SER A 206 17.87 8.75 7.60
N TYR A 207 17.35 7.85 8.45
CA TYR A 207 18.07 6.66 8.90
C TYR A 207 18.27 5.64 7.77
N LEU A 208 17.18 5.28 7.09
CA LEU A 208 17.14 4.19 6.12
C LEU A 208 17.92 4.49 4.83
N LYS A 209 18.22 5.76 4.55
CA LYS A 209 19.15 6.15 3.47
C LYS A 209 20.60 5.81 3.82
N LEU A 210 21.00 5.98 5.07
CA LEU A 210 22.33 5.66 5.57
C LEU A 210 22.48 4.17 5.93
N HIS A 211 21.36 3.54 6.29
CA HIS A 211 21.27 2.12 6.65
C HIS A 211 20.21 1.44 5.78
N PRO A 212 20.49 1.19 4.49
CA PRO A 212 19.54 0.53 3.60
C PRO A 212 19.04 -0.79 4.20
N PRO A 213 17.72 -1.04 4.22
CA PRO A 213 17.18 -2.25 4.80
C PRO A 213 17.60 -3.47 3.98
N GLN A 214 17.72 -4.62 4.64
CA GLN A 214 17.90 -5.88 3.93
C GLN A 214 16.55 -6.34 3.35
N PRO A 215 16.52 -6.83 2.09
CA PRO A 215 15.35 -7.50 1.54
C PRO A 215 14.94 -8.70 2.40
N VAL A 216 13.63 -8.83 2.65
CA VAL A 216 13.05 -9.97 3.37
C VAL A 216 12.90 -11.20 2.46
N ALA A 217 12.83 -10.98 1.15
CA ALA A 217 12.76 -12.04 0.15
C ALA A 217 13.25 -11.52 -1.21
N TRP A 218 13.36 -12.44 -2.17
CA TRP A 218 13.69 -12.15 -3.56
C TRP A 218 12.75 -12.93 -4.48
N VAL A 219 12.35 -12.31 -5.58
CA VAL A 219 11.47 -12.93 -6.58
C VAL A 219 12.01 -12.76 -7.99
N PRO A 220 11.82 -13.76 -8.88
CA PRO A 220 12.13 -13.60 -10.29
C PRO A 220 11.30 -12.49 -10.92
N VAL A 221 11.90 -11.74 -11.84
CA VAL A 221 11.20 -10.72 -12.64
C VAL A 221 10.20 -11.35 -13.59
N SER A 222 10.56 -12.49 -14.18
CA SER A 222 9.65 -13.24 -15.04
C SER A 222 8.51 -13.82 -14.22
N ARG A 223 7.29 -13.49 -14.62
CA ARG A 223 6.06 -14.09 -14.08
C ARG A 223 5.66 -15.41 -14.76
N SER A 224 6.35 -15.81 -15.83
CA SER A 224 6.12 -17.12 -16.46
C SER A 224 6.82 -18.23 -15.66
N ASP A 225 6.20 -19.41 -15.58
CA ASP A 225 6.79 -20.57 -14.90
C ASP A 225 8.16 -20.95 -15.48
N VAL A 226 8.29 -20.88 -16.81
CA VAL A 226 9.54 -21.18 -17.51
C VAL A 226 10.62 -20.17 -17.16
N GLY A 227 10.32 -18.87 -17.26
CA GLY A 227 11.30 -17.83 -16.94
C GLY A 227 11.65 -17.79 -15.44
N ALA A 228 10.70 -18.09 -14.56
CA ALA A 228 10.97 -18.22 -13.13
C ALA A 228 11.92 -19.40 -12.86
N ARG A 229 11.67 -20.57 -13.45
CA ARG A 229 12.57 -21.74 -13.35
C ARG A 229 13.96 -21.45 -13.90
N ASN A 230 14.04 -20.76 -15.04
CA ASN A 230 15.32 -20.37 -15.63
C ASN A 230 16.10 -19.46 -14.69
N ALA A 231 15.46 -18.44 -14.11
CA ALA A 231 16.09 -17.55 -13.14
C ALA A 231 16.58 -18.30 -11.88
N TRP A 232 15.86 -19.32 -11.42
CA TRP A 232 16.36 -20.18 -10.32
C TRP A 232 17.56 -21.03 -10.73
N GLY A 233 17.60 -21.52 -11.98
CA GLY A 233 18.73 -22.27 -12.52
C GLY A 233 20.01 -21.45 -12.62
N THR A 234 19.93 -20.14 -12.89
CA THR A 234 21.10 -19.25 -12.99
C THR A 234 21.78 -18.98 -11.64
N LEU A 235 21.11 -19.28 -10.51
CA LEU A 235 21.67 -19.07 -9.18
C LEU A 235 22.65 -20.16 -8.75
N PHE A 236 22.64 -21.34 -9.37
CA PHE A 236 23.45 -22.49 -8.97
C PHE A 236 24.31 -22.97 -10.14
N ASP A 237 25.60 -23.21 -9.90
CA ASP A 237 26.54 -23.58 -10.97
C ASP A 237 26.21 -24.94 -11.61
N ASP A 238 25.53 -25.81 -10.88
CA ASP A 238 25.05 -27.11 -11.33
C ASP A 238 23.62 -27.07 -11.91
N GLY A 239 23.00 -25.89 -11.97
CA GLY A 239 21.63 -25.69 -12.44
C GLY A 239 20.54 -26.39 -11.61
N THR A 240 20.88 -27.00 -10.46
CA THR A 240 19.97 -27.85 -9.70
C THR A 240 19.31 -27.08 -8.57
N VAL A 241 18.00 -26.88 -8.64
CA VAL A 241 17.22 -26.18 -7.62
C VAL A 241 16.65 -27.18 -6.63
N SER A 242 17.00 -27.05 -5.35
CA SER A 242 16.48 -27.90 -4.27
C SER A 242 16.00 -27.06 -3.08
N ALA A 243 14.94 -27.53 -2.41
CA ALA A 243 14.40 -26.85 -1.24
C ALA A 243 15.41 -26.81 -0.09
N GLY A 244 15.53 -25.65 0.57
CA GLY A 244 16.48 -25.44 1.66
C GLY A 244 17.92 -25.15 1.22
N ARG A 245 18.22 -25.19 -0.09
CA ARG A 245 19.53 -24.79 -0.61
C ARG A 245 19.73 -23.29 -0.43
N ARG A 246 20.87 -22.92 0.17
CA ARG A 246 21.22 -21.50 0.39
C ARG A 246 21.60 -20.84 -0.93
N VAL A 247 21.08 -19.64 -1.17
CA VAL A 247 21.44 -18.80 -2.31
C VAL A 247 22.39 -17.71 -1.84
N SER A 248 23.49 -17.50 -2.57
CA SER A 248 24.39 -16.38 -2.28
C SER A 248 23.71 -15.06 -2.63
N TYR A 249 23.68 -14.13 -1.67
CA TYR A 249 23.11 -12.79 -1.88
C TYR A 249 23.79 -12.06 -3.04
N SER A 250 25.09 -12.22 -3.23
CA SER A 250 25.83 -11.58 -4.33
C SER A 250 25.39 -12.03 -5.72
N ARG A 251 24.72 -13.19 -5.86
CA ARG A 251 24.13 -13.64 -7.13
C ARG A 251 22.76 -13.01 -7.41
N LEU A 252 22.10 -12.50 -6.37
CA LEU A 252 20.81 -11.83 -6.44
C LEU A 252 20.98 -10.32 -6.60
N VAL A 253 21.90 -9.71 -5.84
CA VAL A 253 22.08 -8.27 -5.89
C VAL A 253 22.72 -7.84 -7.21
N GLY A 254 22.06 -6.94 -7.93
CA GLY A 254 22.50 -6.47 -9.25
C GLY A 254 22.10 -7.39 -10.41
N ASN A 255 21.54 -8.57 -10.14
CA ASN A 255 21.00 -9.43 -11.18
C ASN A 255 19.62 -8.92 -11.63
N LYS A 256 19.48 -8.57 -12.91
CA LYS A 256 18.24 -8.04 -13.50
C LYS A 256 17.11 -9.06 -13.57
N GLU A 257 17.40 -10.35 -13.38
CA GLU A 257 16.39 -11.41 -13.32
C GLU A 257 15.70 -11.49 -11.96
N TRP A 258 16.19 -10.76 -10.96
CA TRP A 258 15.71 -10.81 -9.58
C TRP A 258 15.30 -9.44 -9.06
N LYS A 259 14.23 -9.42 -8.27
CA LYS A 259 13.74 -8.22 -7.58
C LYS A 259 13.70 -8.46 -6.08
N PRO A 260 14.26 -7.54 -5.27
CA PRO A 260 14.15 -7.62 -3.82
C PRO A 260 12.72 -7.29 -3.36
N ILE A 261 12.27 -8.02 -2.34
CA ILE A 261 11.07 -7.68 -1.58
C ILE A 261 11.53 -7.09 -0.25
N PHE A 262 11.09 -5.88 0.05
CA PHE A 262 11.35 -5.21 1.33
C PHE A 262 10.14 -5.31 2.25
N SER A 263 10.39 -5.26 3.56
CA SER A 263 9.35 -5.04 4.55
C SER A 263 8.75 -3.63 4.40
N SER A 264 7.58 -3.40 4.99
CA SER A 264 7.06 -2.04 5.10
C SER A 264 8.05 -1.16 5.85
N MET A 265 8.13 0.13 5.50
CA MET A 265 8.85 1.11 6.30
C MET A 265 8.42 1.04 7.75
N ASP A 266 7.15 0.74 8.03
CA ASP A 266 6.61 0.61 9.39
C ASP A 266 7.29 -0.45 10.25
N TRP A 267 7.79 -1.52 9.63
CA TRP A 267 8.47 -2.63 10.28
C TRP A 267 10.00 -2.50 10.22
N ALA A 268 10.53 -1.53 9.48
CA ALA A 268 11.96 -1.27 9.46
C ALA A 268 12.40 -0.69 10.81
N TYR A 269 13.43 -1.29 11.40
CA TYR A 269 14.02 -0.80 12.65
C TYR A 269 14.70 0.55 12.41
N VAL A 270 14.29 1.54 13.18
CA VAL A 270 14.93 2.87 13.26
C VAL A 270 15.14 3.12 14.75
N PRO A 271 16.39 3.33 15.22
CA PRO A 271 16.66 3.65 16.61
C PRO A 271 15.83 4.86 17.06
N HIS A 272 15.26 4.78 18.26
CA HIS A 272 14.40 5.85 18.80
C HIS A 272 15.16 7.16 19.04
N ASP A 273 16.45 7.04 19.36
CA ASP A 273 17.40 8.13 19.59
C ASP A 273 18.09 8.61 18.30
N TRP A 274 17.68 8.06 17.14
CA TRP A 274 18.26 8.47 15.86
C TRP A 274 18.04 9.97 15.62
N ALA A 275 19.08 10.64 15.16
CA ALA A 275 19.00 11.96 14.56
C ALA A 275 19.85 11.95 13.29
N ALA A 276 19.37 12.60 12.23
CA ALA A 276 20.22 12.80 11.07
C ALA A 276 21.44 13.65 11.47
N PRO A 277 22.59 13.51 10.79
CA PRO A 277 23.74 14.36 11.07
C PRO A 277 23.37 15.86 10.99
N GLY A 278 23.50 16.57 12.12
CA GLY A 278 23.15 17.99 12.24
C GLY A 278 21.72 18.27 12.73
N GLU A 279 20.91 17.24 12.98
CA GLU A 279 19.60 17.37 13.62
C GLU A 279 19.67 16.98 15.11
N GLN A 280 18.71 17.48 15.88
CA GLN A 280 18.55 17.09 17.28
C GLN A 280 17.58 15.91 17.37
N ALA A 281 17.93 14.91 18.19
CA ALA A 281 17.05 13.77 18.43
C ALA A 281 15.73 14.23 19.05
N PRO A 282 14.61 13.51 18.80
CA PRO A 282 13.34 13.79 19.46
C PRO A 282 13.52 13.81 20.98
N THR A 283 12.88 14.76 21.65
CA THR A 283 12.93 14.84 23.11
C THR A 283 11.98 13.82 23.75
N ASP A 284 12.21 13.48 25.02
CA ASP A 284 11.28 12.65 25.80
C ASP A 284 9.87 13.26 25.87
N GLU A 285 9.77 14.60 25.87
CA GLU A 285 8.48 15.30 25.82
C GLU A 285 7.76 15.11 24.48
N ASP A 286 8.49 15.16 23.37
CA ASP A 286 7.93 14.91 22.03
C ASP A 286 7.45 13.47 21.91
N LEU A 287 8.22 12.52 22.44
CA LEU A 287 7.84 11.12 22.48
C LEU A 287 6.56 10.92 23.31
N LYS A 288 6.47 11.56 24.48
CA LYS A 288 5.27 11.49 25.34
C LYS A 288 4.05 12.03 24.61
N LYS A 289 4.15 13.18 23.94
CA LYS A 289 3.07 13.75 23.13
C LYS A 289 2.65 12.83 21.99
N ASP A 290 3.61 12.21 21.32
CA ASP A 290 3.32 11.28 20.23
C ASP A 290 2.63 10.01 20.74
N ILE A 291 3.01 9.49 21.91
CA ILE A 291 2.34 8.36 22.57
C ILE A 291 0.91 8.73 22.98
N GLU A 292 0.70 9.88 23.63
CA GLU A 292 -0.64 10.35 24.02
C GLU A 292 -1.56 10.54 22.81
N ALA A 293 -1.02 11.09 21.71
CA ALA A 293 -1.76 11.24 20.46
C ALA A 293 -2.12 9.87 19.83
N LEU A 294 -1.23 8.88 19.91
CA LEU A 294 -1.51 7.52 19.42
C LEU A 294 -2.57 6.81 20.25
N ILE A 295 -2.55 6.98 21.58
CA ILE A 295 -3.57 6.43 22.47
C ILE A 295 -4.93 7.04 22.14
N ALA A 296 -5.01 8.37 22.05
CA ALA A 296 -6.25 9.07 21.72
C ALA A 296 -6.82 8.68 20.34
N GLU A 297 -5.94 8.48 19.34
CA GLU A 297 -6.33 7.99 18.01
C GLU A 297 -6.83 6.54 18.08
N GLY A 298 -6.18 5.70 18.89
CA GLY A 298 -6.57 4.32 19.16
C GLY A 298 -7.94 4.22 19.81
N ASP A 299 -8.22 5.05 20.82
CA ASP A 299 -9.49 5.09 21.55
C ASP A 299 -10.65 5.49 20.63
N LYS A 300 -10.47 6.55 19.82
CA LYS A 300 -11.46 6.97 18.82
C LYS A 300 -11.77 5.85 17.82
N LYS A 301 -10.74 5.16 17.35
CA LYS A 301 -10.90 4.04 16.41
C LYS A 301 -11.59 2.85 17.07
N ALA A 302 -11.29 2.54 18.33
CA ALA A 302 -11.93 1.48 19.09
C ALA A 302 -13.43 1.77 19.32
N GLU A 303 -13.78 3.02 19.64
CA GLU A 303 -15.16 3.46 19.77
C GLU A 303 -15.92 3.29 18.45
N ARG A 304 -15.36 3.80 17.34
CA ARG A 304 -15.96 3.64 16.01
C ARG A 304 -16.13 2.17 15.62
N ASN A 305 -15.09 1.35 15.80
CA ASN A 305 -15.16 -0.09 15.52
C ASN A 305 -16.28 -0.77 16.32
N THR A 306 -16.46 -0.38 17.59
CA THR A 306 -17.54 -0.91 18.43
C THR A 306 -18.91 -0.57 17.86
N LYS A 307 -19.11 0.70 17.47
CA LYS A 307 -20.34 1.15 16.79
C LYS A 307 -20.61 0.36 15.50
N GLN A 308 -19.59 0.19 14.66
CA GLN A 308 -19.71 -0.55 13.40
C GLN A 308 -20.06 -2.03 13.63
N VAL A 309 -19.45 -2.68 14.61
CA VAL A 309 -19.74 -4.08 14.95
C VAL A 309 -21.18 -4.24 15.42
N LEU A 310 -21.65 -3.36 16.32
CA LEU A 310 -23.04 -3.37 16.78
C LEU A 310 -24.02 -3.17 15.62
N TYR A 311 -23.72 -2.21 14.72
CA TYR A 311 -24.55 -1.95 13.56
C TYR A 311 -24.56 -3.13 12.57
N GLN A 312 -23.43 -3.81 12.34
CA GLN A 312 -23.42 -5.04 11.52
C GLN A 312 -24.29 -6.15 12.11
N GLN A 313 -24.32 -6.30 13.43
CA GLN A 313 -25.20 -7.27 14.09
C GLN A 313 -26.67 -6.91 13.89
N GLU A 314 -27.01 -5.62 13.97
CA GLU A 314 -28.35 -5.12 13.70
C GLU A 314 -28.76 -5.39 12.24
N LEU A 315 -27.93 -5.03 11.26
CA LEU A 315 -28.18 -5.31 9.84
C LEU A 315 -28.39 -6.81 9.59
N LYS A 316 -27.60 -7.66 10.25
CA LYS A 316 -27.76 -9.12 10.15
C LYS A 316 -29.10 -9.59 10.72
N ALA A 317 -29.58 -9.00 11.79
CA ALA A 317 -30.89 -9.32 12.37
C ALA A 317 -32.03 -8.86 11.47
N GLN A 318 -31.93 -7.64 10.90
CA GLN A 318 -32.90 -7.10 9.96
C GLN A 318 -33.03 -7.96 8.70
N LEU A 319 -31.91 -8.42 8.14
CA LEU A 319 -31.91 -9.32 6.97
C LEU A 319 -32.63 -10.64 7.27
N ARG A 320 -32.36 -11.27 8.42
CA ARG A 320 -33.07 -12.51 8.82
C ARG A 320 -34.57 -12.31 8.94
N GLN A 321 -35.00 -11.21 9.57
CA GLN A 321 -36.43 -10.89 9.69
C GLN A 321 -37.07 -10.65 8.31
N GLN A 322 -36.34 -10.06 7.36
CA GLN A 322 -36.84 -9.87 6.00
C GLN A 322 -36.95 -11.20 5.24
N GLU A 323 -36.01 -12.11 5.44
CA GLU A 323 -36.05 -13.47 4.88
C GLU A 323 -37.25 -14.25 5.42
N GLU A 324 -37.43 -14.30 6.75
CA GLU A 324 -38.57 -14.96 7.41
C GLU A 324 -39.92 -14.40 6.92
N LYS A 325 -40.03 -13.08 6.72
CA LYS A 325 -41.25 -12.44 6.19
C LYS A 325 -41.52 -12.73 4.72
N ARG A 326 -40.50 -13.08 3.93
CA ARG A 326 -40.66 -13.45 2.51
C ARG A 326 -41.08 -14.91 2.33
N GLU A 327 -40.87 -15.75 3.33
CA GLU A 327 -41.20 -17.18 3.31
C GLU A 327 -42.65 -17.47 3.78
N LEU A 328 -43.36 -16.48 4.35
CA LEU A 328 -44.75 -16.55 4.79
C LEU A 328 -45.73 -16.05 3.74
#